data_AF-A0A740C1S9-F1
#
_entry.id   AF-A0A740C1S9-F1
#
_cell.length_a   1.000
_cell.length_b   1.000
_cell.length_c   1.000
_cell.angle_alpha   90.00
_cell.angle_beta   90.00
_cell.angle_gamma   90.00
#
_symmetry.space_group_name_H-M   'P 1'
#
loop_
_entity.id
_entity.type
_entity.pdbx_description
1 polymer ?
#
loop_
_entity_poly.entity_id
_entity_poly.type
_entity_poly.pdbx_seq_one_letter_code
_entity_poly.pdbx_strand_id
1 'polypeptide(L)' 'ELIVERTRAGLAAAREQGRIGDRRPKLTTGQWAQAGLLIRAGVPRQQVAIIYDVVLSTLYRKFPASKLA' A
#
# COMPACT_ATOMS: atom_id res chain seq x y z
N GLU A 1 -5.62 21.32 27.04
CA GLU A 1 -4.68 21.51 25.91
C GLU A 1 -5.42 21.95 24.64
N LEU A 2 -5.67 23.25 24.48
CA LEU A 2 -6.54 23.80 23.43
C LEU A 2 -6.01 23.59 21.99
N ILE A 3 -4.69 23.48 21.83
CA ILE A 3 -4.02 23.34 20.54
C ILE A 3 -4.25 21.95 19.93
N VAL A 4 -4.21 20.91 20.76
CA VAL A 4 -4.40 19.51 20.32
C VAL A 4 -5.83 19.29 19.83
N GLU A 5 -6.81 19.81 20.56
CA GLU A 5 -8.24 19.68 20.19
C GLU A 5 -8.55 20.39 18.87
N ARG A 6 -8.06 21.63 18.70
CA ARG A 6 -8.24 22.37 17.44
C ARG A 6 -7.58 21.70 16.25
N THR A 7 -6.40 21.09 16.45
CA THR A 7 -5.70 20.35 15.39
C THR A 7 -6.48 19.11 14.97
N ARG A 8 -7.00 18.35 15.95
CA ARG A 8 -7.84 17.18 15.69
C ARG A 8 -9.13 17.56 14.97
N ALA A 9 -9.79 18.64 15.38
CA ALA A 9 -10.99 19.15 14.72
C ALA A 9 -10.71 19.56 13.26
N GLY A 10 -9.60 20.25 12.98
CA GLY A 10 -9.19 20.60 11.62
C GLY A 10 -8.87 19.38 10.75
N LEU A 11 -8.20 18.37 11.32
CA LEU A 11 -7.93 17.10 10.61
C LEU A 11 -9.21 16.31 10.33
N ALA A 12 -10.20 16.36 11.23
CA ALA A 12 -11.50 15.71 11.03
C ALA A 12 -12.27 16.40 9.89
N ALA A 13 -12.39 17.73 9.91
CA ALA A 13 -13.03 18.50 8.85
C ALA A 13 -12.37 18.26 7.47
N ALA A 14 -11.03 18.19 7.42
CA ALA A 14 -10.33 17.88 6.17
C ALA A 14 -10.59 16.45 5.67
N ARG A 15 -10.78 15.48 6.57
CA ARG A 15 -11.15 14.10 6.21
C ARG A 15 -12.58 14.01 5.69
N GLU A 16 -13.53 14.75 6.27
CA GLU A 16 -14.93 14.84 5.78
C GLU A 16 -14.99 15.42 4.36
N GLN A 17 -14.09 16.35 4.04
CA GLN A 17 -13.90 16.90 2.69
C GLN A 17 -13.20 15.93 1.72
N GLY A 18 -12.85 14.72 2.15
CA GLY A 18 -12.23 13.68 1.31
C GLY A 18 -10.70 13.70 1.26
N ARG A 19 -10.03 14.54 2.07
CA ARG A 19 -8.56 14.57 2.11
C ARG A 19 -8.02 13.38 2.90
N ILE A 20 -7.39 12.45 2.20
CA ILE A 20 -6.65 11.33 2.82
C ILE A 20 -5.21 11.79 3.04
N GLY A 21 -4.86 12.15 4.29
CA GLY A 21 -3.55 12.67 4.68
C GLY A 21 -2.47 11.61 4.92
N ASP A 22 -2.63 10.40 4.36
CA ASP A 22 -1.66 9.32 4.53
C ASP A 22 -0.51 9.44 3.51
N ARG A 23 0.54 8.64 3.69
CA ARG A 23 1.63 8.51 2.74
C ARG A 23 1.10 8.03 1.40
N ARG A 24 1.41 8.77 0.32
CA ARG A 24 1.07 8.36 -1.04
C ARG A 24 1.68 6.99 -1.37
N PRO A 25 0.89 6.01 -1.85
CA PRO A 25 1.42 4.73 -2.29
C PRO A 25 2.43 4.90 -3.43
N LYS A 26 3.57 4.19 -3.36
CA LYS A 26 4.59 4.18 -4.43
C LYS A 26 4.07 3.51 -5.71
N LEU A 27 3.31 2.43 -5.56
CA LEU A 27 2.77 1.64 -6.66
C LEU A 27 1.30 1.95 -6.91
N THR A 28 0.93 2.06 -8.19
CA THR A 28 -0.45 2.24 -8.63
C THR A 28 -1.24 0.92 -8.54
N THR A 29 -2.57 1.00 -8.60
CA THR A 29 -3.45 -0.17 -8.63
C THR A 29 -3.15 -1.11 -9.82
N GLY A 30 -2.85 -0.54 -11.00
CA GLY A 30 -2.47 -1.31 -12.18
C GLY A 30 -1.13 -2.04 -12.02
N GLN A 31 -0.13 -1.39 -11.42
CA GLN A 31 1.15 -2.04 -11.12
C GLN A 31 0.98 -3.20 -10.14
N TRP A 32 0.11 -3.05 -9.13
CA TRP A 32 -0.24 -4.15 -8.24
C TRP A 32 -0.91 -5.31 -8.96
N ALA A 33 -1.84 -5.03 -9.88
CA ALA A 33 -2.50 -6.07 -10.67
C ALA A 33 -1.48 -6.85 -11.52
N GLN A 34 -0.55 -6.14 -12.18
CA GLN A 34 0.51 -6.74 -12.97
C GLN A 34 1.48 -7.56 -12.11
N ALA A 35 1.91 -7.04 -10.95
CA ALA A 35 2.74 -7.79 -10.00
C ALA A 35 2.06 -9.09 -9.54
N GLY A 36 0.75 -9.04 -9.26
CA GLY A 36 -0.04 -10.21 -8.88
C GLY A 36 -0.21 -11.22 -10.02
N LEU A 37 -0.22 -10.78 -11.29
CA LEU A 37 -0.22 -11.68 -12.45
C LEU A 37 1.13 -12.39 -12.59
N LEU A 38 2.25 -11.67 -12.46
CA LEU A 38 3.60 -12.25 -12.53
C LEU A 38 3.80 -13.32 -11.45
N ILE A 39 3.37 -13.04 -10.22
CA ILE A 39 3.47 -14.01 -9.11
C ILE A 39 2.62 -15.25 -9.39
N ARG A 40 1.41 -15.09 -9.95
CA ARG A 40 0.55 -16.22 -10.33
C ARG A 40 1.10 -17.03 -11.50
N ALA A 41 1.80 -16.38 -12.43
CA ALA A 41 2.51 -17.04 -13.53
C ALA A 41 3.77 -17.81 -13.08
N GLY A 42 4.10 -17.77 -11.78
CA GLY A 42 5.25 -18.49 -11.22
C GLY A 42 6.56 -17.72 -11.22
N VAL A 43 6.56 -16.42 -11.57
CA VAL A 43 7.77 -15.60 -11.50
C VAL A 43 8.21 -15.46 -10.03
N PRO A 44 9.51 -15.67 -9.72
CA PRO A 44 10.00 -15.56 -8.36
C PRO A 44 9.78 -14.15 -7.81
N ARG A 45 9.28 -14.07 -6.57
CA ARG A 45 9.00 -12.79 -5.88
C ARG A 45 10.24 -11.88 -5.77
N GLN A 46 11.43 -12.45 -5.76
CA GLN A 46 12.71 -11.70 -5.79
C GLN A 46 12.86 -10.89 -7.08
N GLN A 47 12.54 -11.48 -8.23
CA GLN A 47 12.60 -10.78 -9.52
C GLN A 47 11.51 -9.71 -9.61
N VAL A 48 10.29 -10.01 -9.13
CA VAL A 48 9.21 -9.02 -9.06
C VAL A 48 9.58 -7.84 -8.15
N ALA A 49 10.26 -8.10 -7.03
CA ALA A 49 10.75 -7.06 -6.12
C ALA A 49 11.73 -6.10 -6.79
N ILE A 50 12.65 -6.63 -7.60
CA ILE A 50 13.62 -5.83 -8.36
C ILE A 50 12.91 -4.97 -9.42
N ILE A 51 11.98 -5.55 -10.19
CA ILE A 51 11.25 -4.84 -11.26
C ILE A 51 10.51 -3.61 -10.73
N TYR A 52 9.85 -3.73 -9.58
CA TYR A 52 9.06 -2.65 -8.99
C TYR A 52 9.82 -1.82 -7.94
N ASP A 53 11.10 -2.14 -7.72
CA ASP A 53 11.94 -1.52 -6.69
C ASP A 53 11.24 -1.50 -5.32
N VAL A 54 10.81 -2.68 -4.86
CA VAL A 54 10.14 -2.88 -3.56
C VAL A 54 10.81 -3.98 -2.77
N VAL A 55 10.76 -3.86 -1.44
CA VAL A 55 11.27 -4.90 -0.55
C VAL A 55 10.35 -6.13 -0.60
N LEU A 56 10.94 -7.33 -0.50
CA LEU A 56 10.22 -8.63 -0.47
C LEU A 56 9.08 -8.67 0.56
N SER A 57 9.26 -8.06 1.73
CA SER A 57 8.23 -7.95 2.77
C SER A 57 6.96 -7.27 2.26
N THR A 58 7.09 -6.28 1.37
CA THR A 58 5.97 -5.57 0.75
C THR A 58 5.19 -6.50 -0.17
N LEU A 59 5.89 -7.35 -0.94
CA LEU A 59 5.26 -8.34 -1.79
C LEU A 59 4.57 -9.43 -0.98
N TYR A 60 5.19 -9.96 0.07
CA TYR A 60 4.56 -10.96 0.93
C TYR A 60 3.35 -10.41 1.69
N ARG A 61 3.39 -9.15 2.14
CA ARG A 61 2.26 -8.49 2.78
C ARG A 61 1.07 -8.34 1.83
N LYS A 62 1.32 -8.11 0.54
CA LYS A 62 0.26 -7.95 -0.46
C LYS A 62 -0.20 -9.27 -1.08
N PHE A 63 0.73 -10.21 -1.25
CA PHE A 63 0.55 -11.52 -1.89
C PHE A 63 1.15 -12.63 -1.00
N PRO A 64 0.43 -13.05 0.05
CA PRO A 64 0.90 -14.10 0.96
C PRO A 64 1.17 -15.41 0.20
N ALA A 65 2.15 -16.19 0.69
CA ALA A 65 2.52 -17.47 0.08
C ALA A 65 1.58 -18.62 0.50
N SER A 66 0.99 -18.53 1.67
CA SER A 66 -0.05 -19.45 2.14
C SER A 66 -1.41 -19.03 1.60
N LYS A 67 -2.21 -19.99 1.14
CA LYS A 67 -3.66 -19.85 1.22
C LYS A 67 -3.98 -19.74 2.72
N LEU A 68 -4.46 -18.58 3.16
CA LEU A 68 -5.33 -18.59 4.33
C LEU A 68 -6.51 -19.51 3.93
N ALA A 69 -6.56 -20.66 4.57
CA ALA A 69 -7.66 -21.62 4.42
C ALA A 69 -8.98 -20.96 4.81
#